data_AF-A0A3B6NR23-F1
#
_entry.id   AF-A0A3B6NR23-F1
#
_cell.length_a   1.000
_cell.length_b   1.000
_cell.length_c   1.000
_cell.angle_alpha   90.00
_cell.angle_beta   90.00
_cell.angle_gamma   90.00
#
_symmetry.space_group_name_H-M   'P 1'
#
loop_
_entity.id
_entity.type
_entity.pdbx_description
1 polymer ?
#
loop_
_entity_poly.entity_id
_entity_poly.type
_entity_poly.pdbx_seq_one_letter_code
_entity_poly.pdbx_strand_id
1 'polypeptide(L)'
;MIMNCRFPDQKMAVGKLEYKKIIEERLKIDCLYNTTVMEVMWGVQHCMRSLVPEEKSQLAEADRLPLSLGLQYVLSHYGCDVESDMVSEQIVATASALFQCDSVEKKYSRALRNAGDLIKDVSGINCEGWTLLKIAKALKMIWWPEFGDSSE
;
A
#
# COMPACT_ATOMS: atom_id res chain seq x y z
N MET A 1 26.05 -9.76 10.52
CA MET A 1 24.74 -9.07 10.66
C MET A 1 23.57 -10.05 10.72
N ILE A 2 23.34 -10.91 9.70
CA ILE A 2 22.17 -11.81 9.66
C ILE A 2 21.98 -12.65 10.94
N MET A 3 23.06 -13.24 11.47
CA MET A 3 23.00 -14.07 12.69
C MET A 3 22.62 -13.30 13.96
N ASN A 4 22.80 -11.98 14.00
CA ASN A 4 22.57 -11.16 15.19
C ASN A 4 21.12 -10.66 15.31
N CYS A 5 20.29 -10.86 14.28
CA CYS A 5 18.92 -10.34 14.21
C CYS A 5 17.88 -11.47 14.07
N ARG A 6 18.25 -12.70 14.41
CA ARG A 6 17.42 -13.89 14.19
C ARG A 6 16.61 -14.26 15.44
N PHE A 7 15.34 -14.58 15.22
CA PHE A 7 14.50 -15.32 16.16
C PHE A 7 14.44 -16.81 15.79
N PRO A 8 14.34 -17.73 16.77
CA PRO A 8 14.15 -19.16 16.51
C PRO A 8 12.95 -19.40 15.59
N ASP A 9 13.04 -20.41 14.72
CA ASP A 9 11.97 -20.88 13.82
C ASP A 9 11.44 -19.88 12.77
N GLN A 10 12.07 -18.71 12.63
CA GLN A 10 11.71 -17.75 11.59
C GLN A 10 12.36 -18.10 10.23
N LYS A 11 11.55 -18.07 9.17
CA LYS A 11 12.03 -18.15 7.78
C LYS A 11 12.50 -16.78 7.29
N MET A 12 13.62 -16.73 6.58
CA MET A 12 14.13 -15.50 5.97
C MET A 12 13.52 -15.30 4.57
N ALA A 13 12.88 -14.17 4.33
CA ALA A 13 12.44 -13.80 2.99
C ALA A 13 13.66 -13.39 2.16
N VAL A 14 13.81 -13.96 0.96
CA VAL A 14 14.97 -13.71 0.09
C VAL A 14 14.51 -13.35 -1.32
N GLY A 15 15.03 -12.26 -1.90
CA GLY A 15 14.62 -11.77 -3.22
C GLY A 15 15.26 -12.50 -4.42
N LYS A 16 16.35 -13.26 -4.21
CA LYS A 16 17.06 -14.01 -5.26
C LYS A 16 17.16 -15.50 -4.90
N LEU A 17 16.84 -16.38 -5.85
CA LEU A 17 16.89 -17.83 -5.64
C LEU A 17 18.31 -18.31 -5.30
N GLU A 18 19.32 -17.69 -5.91
CA GLU A 18 20.73 -17.98 -5.62
C GLU A 18 21.08 -17.70 -4.16
N TYR A 19 20.63 -16.56 -3.63
CA TYR A 19 20.87 -16.20 -2.23
C TYR A 19 20.15 -17.15 -1.29
N LYS A 20 18.92 -17.57 -1.61
CA LYS A 20 18.21 -18.60 -0.85
C LYS A 20 19.06 -19.87 -0.72
N LYS A 21 19.59 -20.40 -1.84
CA LYS A 21 20.42 -21.61 -1.84
C LYS A 21 21.66 -21.43 -0.98
N ILE A 22 22.40 -20.33 -1.16
CA ILE A 22 23.63 -20.05 -0.40
C ILE A 22 23.35 -19.92 1.10
N ILE A 23 22.28 -19.21 1.48
CA ILE A 23 21.91 -18.99 2.89
C ILE A 23 21.48 -20.31 3.54
N GLU A 24 20.64 -21.10 2.88
CA GLU A 24 20.19 -22.41 3.38
C GLU A 24 21.36 -23.39 3.51
N GLU A 25 22.26 -23.44 2.52
CA GLU A 25 23.41 -24.35 2.52
C GLU A 25 24.45 -23.98 3.59
N ARG A 26 24.82 -22.70 3.68
CA ARG A 26 25.96 -22.24 4.50
C ARG A 26 25.56 -21.78 5.89
N LEU A 27 24.42 -21.09 6.00
CA LEU A 27 23.97 -20.49 7.26
C LEU A 27 22.93 -21.36 7.98
N LYS A 28 22.40 -22.40 7.32
CA LYS A 28 21.36 -23.30 7.87
C LYS A 28 20.12 -22.53 8.35
N ILE A 29 19.71 -21.52 7.57
CA ILE A 29 18.53 -20.70 7.82
C ILE A 29 17.51 -20.98 6.72
N ASP A 30 16.32 -21.44 7.10
CA ASP A 30 15.21 -21.68 6.18
C ASP A 30 14.81 -20.38 5.46
N CYS A 31 14.65 -20.44 4.14
CA CYS A 31 14.35 -19.27 3.34
C CYS A 31 13.02 -19.39 2.58
N LEU A 32 12.25 -18.31 2.59
CA LEU A 32 11.06 -18.12 1.77
C LEU A 32 11.45 -17.41 0.46
N TYR A 33 11.12 -18.04 -0.66
CA TYR A 33 11.27 -17.49 -2.00
C TYR A 33 10.01 -17.85 -2.79
N ASN A 34 9.17 -16.86 -3.04
CA ASN A 34 7.94 -16.98 -3.83
C ASN A 34 7.57 -15.62 -4.41
N THR A 35 6.53 -15.57 -5.24
CA THR A 35 6.05 -14.34 -5.89
C THR A 35 5.74 -13.24 -4.89
N THR A 36 5.12 -13.55 -3.75
CA THR A 36 4.83 -12.55 -2.71
C THR A 36 6.09 -11.93 -2.13
N VAL A 37 7.11 -12.74 -1.84
CA VAL A 37 8.42 -12.23 -1.38
C VAL A 37 9.06 -11.35 -2.46
N MET A 38 8.99 -11.75 -3.74
CA MET A 38 9.54 -10.97 -4.83
C MET A 38 8.89 -9.59 -4.94
N GLU A 39 7.56 -9.51 -4.88
CA GLU A 39 6.81 -8.24 -4.89
C GLU A 39 7.18 -7.34 -3.70
N VAL A 40 7.29 -7.92 -2.49
CA VAL A 40 7.71 -7.17 -1.30
C VAL A 40 9.14 -6.65 -1.44
N MET A 41 10.06 -7.49 -1.90
CA MET A 41 11.47 -7.10 -2.10
C MET A 41 11.60 -6.01 -3.16
N TRP A 42 10.83 -6.11 -4.25
CA TRP A 42 10.74 -5.07 -5.28
C TRP A 42 10.29 -3.73 -4.69
N GLY A 43 9.24 -3.73 -3.86
CA GLY A 43 8.74 -2.52 -3.20
C GLY A 43 9.75 -1.92 -2.21
N VAL A 44 10.38 -2.75 -1.38
CA VAL A 44 11.43 -2.32 -0.44
C VAL A 44 12.59 -1.66 -1.18
N GLN A 45 13.02 -2.24 -2.32
CA GLN A 45 14.07 -1.67 -3.15
C GLN A 45 13.66 -0.29 -3.69
N HIS A 46 12.45 -0.14 -4.23
CA HIS A 46 11.98 1.13 -4.78
C HIS A 46 11.77 2.23 -3.72
N CYS A 47 11.54 1.84 -2.46
CA CYS A 47 11.41 2.74 -1.32
C CYS A 47 12.69 2.84 -0.47
N MET A 48 13.82 2.25 -0.90
CA MET A 48 15.01 2.07 -0.06
C MET A 48 15.55 3.40 0.47
N ARG A 49 15.51 4.46 -0.34
CA ARG A 49 15.97 5.80 0.03
C ARG A 49 15.12 6.43 1.12
N SER A 50 13.80 6.22 1.09
CA SER A 50 12.91 6.67 2.17
C SER A 50 13.04 5.81 3.43
N LEU A 51 13.24 4.49 3.28
CA LEU A 51 13.32 3.55 4.41
C LEU A 51 14.66 3.62 5.15
N VAL A 52 15.76 3.83 4.43
CA VAL A 52 17.12 3.95 4.97
C VAL A 52 17.81 5.12 4.25
N PRO A 53 17.66 6.36 4.77
CA PRO A 53 18.22 7.56 4.14
C PRO A 53 19.74 7.54 3.97
N GLU A 54 20.45 6.76 4.79
CA GLU A 54 21.91 6.57 4.68
C GLU A 54 22.31 5.69 3.49
N GLU A 55 21.38 4.89 2.95
CA GLU A 55 21.61 4.04 1.79
C GLU A 55 21.63 4.88 0.52
N LYS A 56 22.83 5.09 -0.02
CA LYS A 56 23.06 5.93 -1.21
C LYS A 56 23.11 5.13 -2.51
N SER A 57 23.02 3.80 -2.45
CA SER A 57 23.05 2.96 -3.64
C SER A 57 21.88 3.28 -4.56
N GLN A 58 22.15 3.33 -5.87
CA GLN A 58 21.11 3.41 -6.87
C GLN A 58 20.65 2.00 -7.22
N LEU A 59 19.36 1.83 -7.55
CA LEU A 59 18.89 0.58 -8.14
C LEU A 59 19.65 0.32 -9.45
N ALA A 60 20.24 -0.87 -9.55
CA ALA A 60 20.75 -1.37 -10.81
C ALA A 60 19.60 -1.57 -11.79
N GLU A 61 19.85 -1.40 -13.09
CA GLU A 61 18.81 -1.53 -14.12
C GLU A 61 18.13 -2.89 -14.11
N ALA A 62 18.89 -3.96 -13.84
CA ALA A 62 18.36 -5.32 -13.73
C ALA A 62 17.40 -5.52 -12.55
N ASP A 63 17.50 -4.69 -11.50
CA ASP A 63 16.60 -4.76 -10.34
C ASP A 63 15.39 -3.80 -10.51
N ARG A 64 15.35 -2.97 -11.56
CA ARG A 64 14.17 -2.14 -11.92
C ARG A 64 13.10 -2.94 -12.66
N LEU A 65 13.50 -4.06 -13.26
CA LEU A 65 12.65 -4.89 -14.11
C LEU A 65 12.46 -6.29 -13.51
N PRO A 66 11.28 -6.90 -13.66
CA PRO A 66 10.04 -6.35 -14.24
C PRO A 66 9.26 -5.45 -13.25
N LEU A 67 8.24 -4.75 -13.76
CA LEU A 67 7.27 -4.02 -12.95
C LEU A 67 6.56 -4.96 -11.94
N SER A 68 6.32 -4.48 -10.73
CA SER A 68 5.48 -5.18 -9.75
C SER A 68 4.07 -5.41 -10.31
N LEU A 69 3.57 -6.64 -10.16
CA LEU A 69 2.20 -7.00 -10.57
C LEU A 69 1.17 -6.20 -9.79
N GLY A 70 1.42 -5.99 -8.48
CA GLY A 70 0.55 -5.19 -7.63
C GLY A 70 0.50 -3.72 -8.07
N LEU A 71 1.66 -3.14 -8.38
CA LEU A 71 1.73 -1.78 -8.89
C LEU A 71 1.02 -1.64 -10.24
N GLN A 72 1.27 -2.58 -11.17
CA GLN A 72 0.61 -2.58 -12.48
C GLN A 72 -0.91 -2.65 -12.36
N TYR A 73 -1.41 -3.49 -11.45
CA TYR A 73 -2.84 -3.59 -11.17
C TYR A 73 -3.43 -2.26 -10.71
N VAL A 74 -2.77 -1.57 -9.77
CA VAL A 74 -3.25 -0.27 -9.28
C VAL A 74 -3.20 0.77 -10.40
N LEU A 75 -2.08 0.90 -11.11
CA LEU A 75 -1.94 1.91 -12.16
C LEU A 75 -2.95 1.71 -13.30
N SER A 76 -3.12 0.47 -13.76
CA SER A 76 -4.12 0.14 -14.78
C SER A 76 -5.56 0.38 -14.32
N HIS A 77 -5.87 0.15 -13.03
CA HIS A 77 -7.18 0.48 -12.46
C HIS A 77 -7.53 1.97 -12.59
N TYR A 78 -6.53 2.84 -12.50
CA TYR A 78 -6.67 4.29 -12.65
C TYR A 78 -6.42 4.80 -14.08
N GLY A 79 -6.24 3.91 -15.06
CA GLY A 79 -5.96 4.28 -16.45
C GLY A 79 -4.58 4.92 -16.66
N CYS A 80 -3.64 4.69 -15.74
CA CYS A 80 -2.27 5.14 -15.85
C CYS A 80 -1.43 4.05 -16.54
N ASP A 81 -0.98 4.33 -17.76
CA ASP A 81 -0.03 3.47 -18.47
C ASP A 81 1.39 3.95 -18.16
N VAL A 82 2.19 3.10 -17.51
CA VAL A 82 3.53 3.43 -17.03
C VAL A 82 4.48 2.32 -17.44
N GLU A 83 5.43 2.66 -18.30
CA GLU A 83 6.53 1.78 -18.66
C GLU A 83 7.47 1.56 -17.47
N SER A 84 8.14 0.41 -17.43
CA SER A 84 8.91 0.01 -16.26
C SER A 84 10.10 0.93 -15.95
N ASP A 85 10.64 1.61 -16.96
CA ASP A 85 11.72 2.59 -16.83
C ASP A 85 11.27 3.95 -16.27
N MET A 86 9.96 4.26 -16.38
CA MET A 86 9.36 5.48 -15.86
C MET A 86 9.03 5.38 -14.35
N VAL A 87 9.13 4.19 -13.76
CA VAL A 87 8.77 3.94 -12.37
C VAL A 87 9.72 4.68 -11.44
N SER A 88 9.17 5.63 -10.69
CA SER A 88 9.86 6.35 -9.63
C SER A 88 9.31 5.98 -8.26
N GLU A 89 10.10 6.23 -7.22
CA GLU A 89 9.66 6.12 -5.82
C GLU A 89 8.36 6.91 -5.56
N GLN A 90 8.21 8.08 -6.19
CA GLN A 90 7.00 8.90 -6.07
C GLN A 90 5.78 8.23 -6.70
N ILE A 91 5.93 7.55 -7.84
CA ILE A 91 4.85 6.76 -8.46
C ILE A 91 4.45 5.61 -7.53
N VAL A 92 5.43 4.87 -6.99
CA VAL A 92 5.18 3.75 -6.06
C VAL A 92 4.44 4.24 -4.82
N ALA A 93 4.90 5.34 -4.22
CA ALA A 93 4.28 5.93 -3.04
C ALA A 93 2.84 6.41 -3.31
N THR A 94 2.62 7.08 -4.45
CA THR A 94 1.30 7.61 -4.82
C THR A 94 0.31 6.48 -5.12
N ALA A 95 0.72 5.46 -5.88
CA ALA A 95 -0.11 4.29 -6.15
C ALA A 95 -0.43 3.52 -4.86
N SER A 96 0.54 3.39 -3.95
CA SER A 96 0.32 2.79 -2.64
C SER A 96 -0.72 3.56 -1.81
N ALA A 97 -0.66 4.89 -1.82
CA ALA A 97 -1.64 5.74 -1.15
C ALA A 97 -3.05 5.59 -1.75
N LEU A 98 -3.17 5.58 -3.09
CA LEU A 98 -4.44 5.34 -3.78
C LEU A 98 -5.05 3.98 -3.41
N PHE A 99 -4.24 2.92 -3.44
CA PHE A 99 -4.69 1.59 -3.05
C PHE A 99 -5.18 1.53 -1.60
N GLN A 100 -4.50 2.23 -0.68
CA GLN A 100 -4.94 2.33 0.72
C GLN A 100 -6.26 3.10 0.84
N CYS A 101 -6.43 4.19 0.11
CA CYS A 101 -7.70 4.93 0.04
C CYS A 101 -8.84 4.02 -0.41
N ASP A 102 -8.66 3.28 -1.50
CA ASP A 102 -9.66 2.35 -2.03
C ASP A 102 -10.02 1.25 -1.03
N SER A 103 -9.00 0.71 -0.35
CA SER A 103 -9.18 -0.31 0.68
C SER A 103 -10.00 0.21 1.86
N VAL A 104 -9.71 1.43 2.33
CA VAL A 104 -10.45 2.09 3.40
C VAL A 104 -11.88 2.41 2.96
N GLU A 105 -12.06 2.98 1.78
CA GLU A 105 -13.39 3.28 1.23
C GLU A 105 -14.24 2.00 1.13
N LYS A 106 -13.68 0.93 0.58
CA LYS A 106 -14.35 -0.37 0.46
C LYS A 106 -14.71 -0.94 1.83
N LYS A 107 -13.79 -0.87 2.80
CA LYS A 107 -14.00 -1.37 4.17
C LYS A 107 -15.19 -0.69 4.86
N TYR A 108 -15.34 0.62 4.70
CA TYR A 108 -16.39 1.40 5.36
C TYR A 108 -17.65 1.63 4.50
N SER A 109 -17.63 1.20 3.24
CA SER A 109 -18.71 1.42 2.27
C SER A 109 -20.09 1.08 2.82
N ARG A 110 -20.31 -0.15 3.30
CA ARG A 110 -21.60 -0.58 3.84
C ARG A 110 -22.03 0.23 5.06
N ALA A 111 -21.12 0.48 6.00
CA ALA A 111 -21.43 1.23 7.21
C ALA A 111 -21.84 2.67 6.89
N LEU A 112 -21.12 3.32 5.97
CA LEU A 112 -21.43 4.68 5.53
C LEU A 112 -22.73 4.74 4.71
N ARG A 113 -23.03 3.74 3.87
CA ARG A 113 -24.33 3.69 3.17
C ARG A 113 -25.50 3.61 4.16
N ASN A 114 -25.43 2.68 5.11
CA ASN A 114 -26.45 2.55 6.16
C ASN A 114 -26.60 3.86 6.96
N ALA A 115 -25.50 4.56 7.22
CA ALA A 115 -25.55 5.83 7.92
C ALA A 115 -26.22 6.94 7.09
N GLY A 116 -26.07 6.93 5.76
CA GLY A 116 -26.81 7.80 4.85
C GLY A 116 -28.32 7.54 4.90
N ASP A 117 -28.73 6.27 4.96
CA ASP A 117 -30.14 5.90 5.14
C ASP A 117 -30.68 6.41 6.48
N LEU A 118 -29.90 6.23 7.57
CA LEU A 118 -30.27 6.74 8.89
C LEU A 118 -30.39 8.27 8.93
N ILE A 119 -29.48 8.99 8.28
CA ILE A 119 -29.56 10.46 8.17
C ILE A 119 -30.88 10.87 7.50
N LYS A 120 -31.27 10.18 6.42
CA LYS A 120 -32.53 10.43 5.73
C LYS A 120 -33.72 10.17 6.65
N ASP A 121 -33.72 9.06 7.37
CA ASP A 121 -34.84 8.67 8.24
C ASP A 121 -35.01 9.63 9.43
N VAL A 122 -33.91 10.12 10.02
CA VAL A 122 -33.94 10.96 11.22
C VAL A 122 -34.11 12.45 10.89
N SER A 123 -33.45 12.95 9.85
CA SER A 123 -33.39 14.38 9.52
C SER A 123 -34.18 14.79 8.28
N GLY A 124 -34.63 13.83 7.47
CA GLY A 124 -35.25 14.08 6.16
C GLY A 124 -34.27 14.44 5.05
N ILE A 125 -32.95 14.52 5.33
CA ILE A 125 -31.94 14.84 4.32
C ILE A 125 -31.70 13.64 3.41
N ASN A 126 -32.06 13.75 2.13
CA ASN A 126 -31.83 12.66 1.17
C ASN A 126 -30.35 12.56 0.77
N CYS A 127 -29.68 11.48 1.19
CA CYS A 127 -28.28 11.18 0.86
C CYS A 127 -28.12 10.31 -0.40
N GLU A 128 -29.19 10.06 -1.16
CA GLU A 128 -29.12 9.29 -2.40
C GLU A 128 -28.16 9.95 -3.41
N GLY A 129 -27.33 9.12 -4.06
CA GLY A 129 -26.30 9.59 -5.00
C GLY A 129 -25.09 10.27 -4.35
N TRP A 130 -25.05 10.43 -3.02
CA TRP A 130 -23.86 11.00 -2.37
C TRP A 130 -22.68 10.04 -2.44
N THR A 131 -21.47 10.58 -2.52
CA THR A 131 -20.25 9.79 -2.35
C THR A 131 -20.11 9.35 -0.89
N LEU A 132 -19.37 8.27 -0.64
CA LEU A 132 -19.10 7.81 0.73
C LEU A 132 -18.40 8.89 1.57
N LEU A 133 -17.51 9.67 0.95
CA LEU A 133 -16.84 10.81 1.57
C LEU A 133 -17.83 11.91 1.98
N LYS A 134 -18.83 12.23 1.13
CA LYS A 134 -19.88 13.20 1.47
C LYS A 134 -20.69 12.75 2.68
N ILE A 135 -21.06 11.47 2.72
CA ILE A 135 -21.79 10.90 3.88
C ILE A 135 -20.92 10.95 5.14
N ALA A 136 -19.65 10.55 5.05
CA ALA A 136 -18.72 10.61 6.18
C ALA A 136 -18.54 12.05 6.70
N LYS A 137 -18.45 13.04 5.81
CA LYS A 137 -18.36 14.46 6.18
C LYS A 137 -19.63 14.93 6.88
N ALA A 138 -20.81 14.59 6.36
CA ALA A 138 -22.07 14.95 7.00
C ALA A 138 -22.21 14.33 8.40
N LEU A 139 -21.86 13.07 8.57
CA LEU A 139 -21.84 12.44 9.90
C LEU A 139 -20.93 13.19 10.89
N LYS A 140 -19.73 13.55 10.45
CA LYS A 140 -18.81 14.35 11.28
C LYS A 140 -19.43 15.69 11.65
N MET A 141 -20.08 16.39 10.72
CA MET A 141 -20.74 17.68 11.03
C MET A 141 -21.92 17.53 12.00
N ILE A 142 -22.69 16.45 11.91
CA ILE A 142 -23.81 16.20 12.84
C ILE A 142 -23.29 15.94 14.26
N TRP A 143 -22.20 15.17 14.40
CA TRP A 143 -21.69 14.75 15.71
C TRP A 143 -20.64 15.71 16.29
N TRP A 144 -20.03 16.53 15.44
CA TRP A 144 -19.02 17.52 15.77
C TRP A 144 -19.25 18.76 14.91
N PRO A 145 -20.17 19.66 15.31
CA PRO A 145 -20.56 20.83 14.52
C PRO A 145 -19.39 21.77 14.19
N GLU A 146 -18.44 21.92 15.12
CA GLU A 146 -17.21 22.72 14.96
C GLU A 146 -16.28 22.19 13.84
N PHE A 147 -16.57 21.01 13.26
CA PHE A 147 -15.80 20.40 12.16
C PHE A 147 -15.95 21.23 10.89
N GLY A 148 -17.11 21.88 10.72
CA GLY A 148 -17.40 22.74 9.58
C GLY A 148 -16.72 24.11 9.62
N ASP A 149 -16.36 24.59 10.81
CA ASP A 149 -15.87 25.96 11.03
C ASP A 149 -14.34 26.08 11.00
N SER A 150 -13.63 24.95 10.96
CA SER A 150 -12.14 24.90 10.94
C SER A 150 -11.51 25.14 9.56
N SER A 151 -12.29 25.65 8.60
CA SER A 151 -11.86 25.91 7.23
C SER A 151 -12.25 27.32 6.75
N GLU A 152 -11.91 28.33 7.55
CA GLU A 152 -11.66 29.71 7.08
C GLU A 152 -10.20 30.10 7.32
#